data_AF-A0A968G632-F1
#
_entry.id   AF-A0A968G632-F1
#
_cell.length_a   1.000
_cell.length_b   1.000
_cell.length_c   1.000
_cell.angle_alpha   90.00
_cell.angle_beta   90.00
_cell.angle_gamma   90.00
#
_symmetry.space_group_name_H-M   'P 1'
#
loop_
_entity.id
_entity.type
_entity.pdbx_description
1 polymer ?
#
loop_
_entity_poly.entity_id
_entity_poly.type
_entity_poly.pdbx_seq_one_letter_code
_entity_poly.pdbx_strand_id
1 'polypeptide(L)' 'MGRFSIWELLIVLVIIILLFGTKKLRNIGGDLGGALKSFKKALKEEDKNPETENSPESSGNVINGNQENTTTKNDKET' A
#
# COMPACT_ATOMS: atom_id res chain seq x y z
N MET A 1 -6.72 29.97 -15.35
CA MET A 1 -5.65 29.00 -14.99
C MET A 1 -6.29 27.73 -14.42
N GLY A 2 -6.90 26.87 -15.24
CA GLY A 2 -7.69 25.73 -14.74
C GLY A 2 -7.81 24.60 -15.76
N ARG A 3 -6.71 24.31 -16.46
CA ARG A 3 -6.65 23.35 -17.58
C ARG A 3 -6.30 21.93 -17.17
N PHE A 4 -5.99 21.70 -15.89
CA PHE A 4 -5.80 20.35 -15.35
C PHE A 4 -7.14 19.87 -14.80
N SER A 5 -8.04 19.53 -15.71
CA SER A 5 -9.30 18.87 -15.36
C SER A 5 -9.02 17.47 -14.83
N ILE A 6 -9.90 16.98 -13.96
CA ILE A 6 -9.87 15.60 -13.44
C ILE A 6 -9.75 14.55 -14.59
N TRP A 7 -10.29 14.89 -15.76
CA TRP A 7 -10.26 14.08 -16.97
C TRP A 7 -8.85 13.86 -17.54
N GLU A 8 -8.00 14.88 -17.61
CA GLU A 8 -6.60 14.74 -18.02
C GLU A 8 -5.81 13.89 -17.02
N LEU A 9 -6.04 14.07 -15.71
CA LEU A 9 -5.34 13.25 -14.70
C LEU A 9 -5.70 11.76 -14.84
N LEU A 10 -6.96 11.44 -15.15
CA LEU A 10 -7.36 10.06 -15.41
C LEU A 10 -6.70 9.50 -16.68
N ILE A 11 -6.64 10.26 -17.77
CA ILE A 11 -6.02 9.79 -19.02
C ILE A 11 -4.52 9.51 -18.82
N VAL A 12 -3.82 10.39 -18.11
CA VAL A 12 -2.40 10.24 -17.80
C VAL A 12 -2.16 9.06 -16.86
N LEU A 13 -3.02 8.88 -15.84
CA LEU A 13 -2.93 7.77 -14.90
C LEU A 13 -3.04 6.42 -15.61
N VAL A 14 -3.97 6.30 -16.57
CA VAL A 14 -4.13 5.06 -17.36
C VAL A 14 -2.84 4.75 -18.14
N ILE A 15 -2.22 5.74 -18.78
CA ILE A 15 -0.97 5.56 -19.51
C ILE A 15 0.15 5.11 -18.57
N ILE A 16 0.28 5.71 -17.39
CA ILE A 16 1.27 5.31 -16.39
C ILE A 16 1.05 3.86 -15.95
N ILE A 17 -0.20 3.45 -15.68
CA ILE A 17 -0.51 2.07 -15.31
C ILE A 17 -0.13 1.09 -16.42
N LEU A 18 -0.35 1.46 -17.69
CA LEU A 18 0.03 0.62 -18.83
C LEU A 18 1.56 0.50 -19.00
N LEU A 19 2.30 1.59 -18.79
CA LEU A 19 3.77 1.59 -18.90
C LEU A 19 4.45 0.84 -17.75
N PHE A 20 4.01 1.06 -16.52
CA PHE A 20 4.63 0.47 -15.33
C PHE A 20 4.03 -0.90 -14.97
N GLY A 21 2.84 -1.21 -15.48
CA GLY A 21 2.04 -2.37 -15.11
C GLY A 21 1.43 -2.25 -13.70
N THR A 22 0.28 -2.87 -13.49
CA THR A 22 -0.42 -2.87 -12.19
C THR A 22 0.36 -3.58 -11.08
N LYS A 23 1.24 -4.53 -11.43
CA LYS A 23 2.01 -5.32 -10.45
C LYS A 23 3.05 -4.46 -9.72
N LYS A 24 3.75 -3.58 -10.44
CA LYS A 24 4.77 -2.69 -9.86
C LYS A 24 4.12 -1.53 -9.09
N LEU A 25 3.00 -1.02 -9.61
CA LEU A 25 2.22 0.02 -8.96
C LEU A 25 1.53 -0.47 -7.68
N ARG A 26 1.09 -1.74 -7.62
CA ARG A 26 0.53 -2.34 -6.40
C ARG A 26 1.60 -2.58 -5.33
N ASN A 27 2.79 -3.02 -5.73
CA ASN A 27 3.88 -3.25 -4.78
C ASN A 27 4.29 -1.94 -4.08
N ILE A 28 4.56 -0.90 -4.87
CA ILE A 28 4.96 0.42 -4.36
C ILE A 28 3.76 1.17 -3.74
N GLY A 29 2.57 1.01 -4.30
CA GLY A 29 1.34 1.63 -3.82
C GLY A 29 0.82 1.04 -2.51
N GLY A 30 1.13 -0.22 -2.19
CA GLY A 30 0.85 -0.80 -0.88
C GLY A 30 1.63 -0.10 0.23
N ASP A 31 2.93 0.07 0.03
CA ASP A 31 3.82 0.71 1.01
C ASP A 31 3.48 2.19 1.20
N LEU A 32 3.33 2.93 0.09
CA LEU A 32 2.94 4.35 0.12
C LEU A 32 1.52 4.53 0.63
N GLY A 33 0.59 3.67 0.23
CA GLY A 33 -0.81 3.73 0.63
C GLY A 33 -1.00 3.44 2.12
N GLY A 34 -0.21 2.52 2.69
CA GLY A 34 -0.18 2.27 4.13
C GLY A 34 0.26 3.49 4.93
N ALA A 35 1.36 4.14 4.51
CA ALA A 35 1.86 5.36 5.14
C ALA A 35 0.85 6.51 5.06
N LEU A 36 0.23 6.70 3.89
CA LEU A 36 -0.79 7.74 3.69
C LEU A 36 -2.08 7.46 4.47
N LYS A 37 -2.46 6.19 4.67
CA LYS A 37 -3.63 5.79 5.49
C LYS A 37 -3.43 6.18 6.96
N SER A 38 -2.25 5.91 7.53
CA SER A 38 -1.91 6.30 8.90
C SER A 38 -1.84 7.83 9.05
N PHE A 39 -1.28 8.54 8.05
CA PHE A 39 -1.27 10.00 8.04
C PHE A 39 -2.69 10.60 7.99
N LYS A 40 -3.58 10.05 7.16
CA LYS A 40 -4.99 10.47 7.10
C LYS A 40 -5.75 10.16 8.39
N LYS A 41 -5.42 9.05 9.05
CA LYS A 41 -6.00 8.66 10.34
C LYS A 41 -5.55 9.63 11.44
N ALA A 42 -4.26 9.92 11.55
CA ALA A 42 -3.71 10.88 12.51
C ALA A 42 -4.34 12.28 12.35
N LEU A 43 -4.45 12.78 11.11
CA LEU A 43 -5.13 14.06 10.83
C LEU A 43 -6.61 14.05 11.26
N LYS A 44 -7.31 12.92 11.11
CA LYS A 44 -8.71 12.77 11.56
C LYS A 44 -8.85 12.65 13.06
N GLU A 45 -7.83 12.14 13.76
CA GLU A 45 -7.77 12.03 15.21
C GLU A 45 -7.41 13.39 15.85
N GLU A 46 -6.60 14.22 15.18
CA GLU A 46 -6.33 15.60 15.62
C GLU A 46 -7.56 16.52 15.50
N ASP A 47 -8.41 16.32 14.48
CA ASP A 47 -9.66 17.08 14.30
C ASP A 47 -10.82 16.62 15.23
N LYS A 48 -10.68 15.50 15.95
CA LYS A 48 -11.71 14.95 16.83
C LYS A 48 -11.16 14.70 18.23
N ASN A 49 -11.56 15.56 19.17
CA ASN A 49 -11.33 15.43 20.62
C ASN A 49 -11.52 13.96 21.11
N PRO A 50 -10.69 13.46 22.05
CA PRO A 50 -10.38 12.05 22.18
C PRO A 50 -11.40 11.34 23.07
N GLU A 51 -12.54 10.92 22.52
CA GLU A 51 -13.30 9.85 23.17
C GLU A 51 -13.77 8.83 22.13
N THR A 52 -13.18 7.64 22.26
CA THR A 52 -13.69 6.35 21.79
C THR A 52 -13.58 6.09 20.29
N GLU A 53 -12.50 5.41 19.88
CA GLU A 53 -12.67 4.15 19.12
C GLU A 53 -11.37 3.34 19.08
N ASN A 54 -11.36 2.27 19.88
CA ASN A 54 -10.53 1.12 19.60
C ASN A 54 -10.96 0.55 18.24
N SER A 55 -10.04 0.44 17.29
CA SER A 55 -10.22 -0.46 16.15
C SER A 55 -8.95 -1.28 15.95
N PRO A 56 -8.92 -2.50 16.50
CA PRO A 56 -8.10 -3.55 15.95
C PRO A 56 -8.90 -4.17 14.80
N GLU A 57 -8.61 -3.82 13.54
CA GLU A 57 -8.94 -4.76 12.47
C GLU A 57 -7.97 -4.73 11.28
N SER A 58 -7.38 -5.92 11.15
CA SER A 58 -6.63 -6.48 10.05
C SER A 58 -7.40 -6.46 8.74
N SER A 59 -6.70 -6.21 7.63
CA SER A 59 -6.91 -6.89 6.34
C SER A 59 -5.88 -6.39 5.32
N GLY A 60 -4.64 -6.82 5.51
CA GLY A 60 -3.72 -7.00 4.39
C GLY A 60 -3.74 -8.48 4.05
N ASN A 61 -4.59 -8.89 3.11
CA ASN A 61 -4.43 -10.19 2.47
C ASN A 61 -3.07 -10.15 1.74
N VAL A 62 -2.03 -10.64 2.41
CA VAL A 62 -0.73 -10.92 1.81
C VAL A 62 -0.94 -12.05 0.81
N ILE A 63 -1.21 -11.66 -0.44
CA ILE A 63 -1.20 -12.57 -1.58
C ILE A 63 0.18 -13.22 -1.59
N ASN A 64 0.19 -14.48 -1.18
CA ASN A 64 1.30 -15.42 -1.18
C ASN A 64 2.09 -15.31 -2.49
N GLY A 65 3.19 -14.55 -2.44
CA GLY A 65 4.21 -14.46 -3.46
C GLY A 65 5.40 -15.25 -2.98
N ASN A 66 5.33 -16.58 -3.15
CA ASN A 66 6.45 -17.52 -3.13
C ASN A 66 7.77 -16.86 -3.56
N GLN A 67 8.67 -16.60 -2.60
CA GLN A 67 10.11 -16.42 -2.78
C GLN A 67 10.80 -16.67 -1.42
N GLU A 68 10.87 -17.93 -0.99
CA GLU A 68 11.90 -18.38 -0.04
C GLU A 68 12.75 -19.43 -0.75
N ASN A 69 13.82 -18.98 -1.39
CA ASN A 69 14.93 -19.85 -1.73
C ASN A 69 16.22 -19.13 -1.33
N THR A 70 16.63 -19.33 -0.08
CA THR A 70 18.03 -19.28 0.34
C THR A 70 18.22 -20.02 1.68
N THR A 71 18.91 -21.17 1.60
CA THR A 71 20.14 -21.42 2.39
C THR A 71 19.99 -21.79 3.88
N THR A 72 20.21 -23.09 4.17
CA THR A 72 21.25 -23.63 5.07
C THR A 72 20.88 -24.28 6.42
N LYS A 73 21.56 -25.43 6.62
CA LYS A 73 21.84 -26.23 7.83
C LYS A 73 20.77 -27.20 8.31
N ASN A 74 21.06 -28.49 8.14
CA ASN A 74 20.94 -29.47 9.21
C ASN A 74 22.10 -30.46 9.11
N ASP A 75 23.17 -30.12 9.82
CA ASP A 75 24.12 -31.10 10.33
C ASP A 75 23.42 -32.01 11.35
N LYS A 76 23.92 -33.25 11.45
CA LYS A 76 23.68 -34.30 12.45
C LYS A 76 22.39 -35.12 12.35
N GLU A 77 22.54 -36.24 11.65
CA GLU A 77 22.27 -37.55 12.27
C GLU A 77 23.42 -38.52 11.94
N THR A 78 24.39 -38.60 12.85
CA THR A 78 25.22 -39.78 13.21
C THR A 78 25.80 -39.53 14.60
#